data_AF-A0A956KWD0-F1
#
_entry.id   AF-A0A956KWD0-F1
#
_cell.length_a   1.000
_cell.length_b   1.000
_cell.length_c   1.000
_cell.angle_alpha   90.00
_cell.angle_beta   90.00
_cell.angle_gamma   90.00
#
_symmetry.space_group_name_H-M   'P 1'
#
loop_
_entity.id
_entity.type
_entity.pdbx_description
1 polymer ?
#
loop_
_entity_poly.entity_id
_entity_poly.type
_entity_poly.pdbx_seq_one_letter_code
_entity_poly.pdbx_strand_id
1 'polypeptide(L)'
;MCLFAVDGTWSVDFNSRRAGNDQVGRPVGNQAGDMRSNTRRFFEESKYPDGKKFYFRGPDDGIGGSDSTNIYRDVLACIDAQIEAKNCDEIVMVGWSRGAAIISELTQGLAAREGMPTIKYVGLFDSVAMITARSPVDERWAEAITPSVENFAHVIAGDRTGEATVLGRRIRYTFVPADPTSNAKNPPAILHLAQATHGGVGGDASSEHAKISYDHIRNQASKVGVP
;
A
#
# COMPACT_ATOMS: atom_id res chain seq x y z
N MET A 1 8.21 11.29 12.71
CA MET A 1 7.67 10.42 11.64
C MET A 1 6.97 9.19 12.21
N CYS A 2 5.84 8.79 11.62
CA CYS A 2 5.28 7.45 11.77
C CYS A 2 5.13 6.77 10.42
N LEU A 3 5.28 5.44 10.41
CA LEU A 3 5.09 4.58 9.26
C LEU A 3 3.71 3.93 9.32
N PHE A 4 2.92 4.05 8.26
CA PHE A 4 1.66 3.32 8.07
C PHE A 4 1.83 2.42 6.84
N ALA A 5 1.76 1.12 7.04
CA ALA A 5 1.90 0.12 5.99
C ALA A 5 0.56 -0.56 5.74
N VAL A 6 0.05 -0.54 4.50
CA VAL A 6 -1.22 -1.18 4.12
C VAL A 6 -0.96 -2.23 3.05
N ASP A 7 -1.16 -3.50 3.38
CA ASP A 7 -0.83 -4.61 2.50
C ASP A 7 -1.88 -4.86 1.40
N GLY A 8 -1.58 -5.77 0.49
CA GLY A 8 -2.45 -6.18 -0.60
C GLY A 8 -3.50 -7.23 -0.23
N THR A 9 -4.30 -7.58 -1.23
CA THR A 9 -5.40 -8.55 -1.10
C THR A 9 -4.89 -9.92 -0.64
N TRP A 10 -5.69 -10.61 0.18
CA TRP A 10 -5.35 -11.94 0.73
C TRP A 10 -4.09 -11.97 1.58
N SER A 11 -3.57 -10.80 1.98
CA SER A 11 -2.52 -10.71 3.00
C SER A 11 -2.93 -11.44 4.28
N VAL A 12 -4.21 -11.65 4.56
CA VAL A 12 -4.64 -12.53 5.65
C VAL A 12 -4.37 -14.00 5.36
N ASP A 13 -4.51 -14.47 4.13
CA ASP A 13 -4.38 -15.89 3.83
C ASP A 13 -2.92 -16.34 3.75
N PHE A 14 -1.98 -15.45 3.38
CA PHE A 14 -0.54 -15.74 3.41
C PHE A 14 0.25 -15.04 4.54
N ASN A 15 -0.24 -13.94 5.12
CA ASN A 15 0.37 -13.32 6.31
C ASN A 15 -0.35 -13.64 7.63
N SER A 16 -1.46 -14.40 7.67
CA SER A 16 -2.20 -14.61 8.93
C SER A 16 -2.45 -16.07 9.34
N ARG A 17 -2.55 -16.24 10.67
CA ARG A 17 -3.50 -17.14 11.31
C ARG A 17 -4.61 -16.36 12.08
N ARG A 18 -5.05 -15.19 11.58
CA ARG A 18 -6.15 -14.26 12.00
C ARG A 18 -6.11 -13.72 13.47
N ALA A 19 -6.56 -12.51 13.83
CA ALA A 19 -6.96 -11.27 13.16
C ALA A 19 -6.86 -10.10 14.19
N GLY A 20 -6.45 -8.91 13.74
CA GLY A 20 -6.47 -7.66 14.52
C GLY A 20 -5.09 -6.99 14.62
N ASN A 21 -5.04 -5.67 14.42
CA ASN A 21 -3.87 -4.78 14.50
C ASN A 21 -2.67 -5.41 15.23
N ASP A 22 -1.71 -5.93 14.45
CA ASP A 22 -0.50 -6.59 14.95
C ASP A 22 0.36 -5.57 15.73
N GLN A 23 0.09 -5.42 17.02
CA GLN A 23 1.07 -4.95 17.98
C GLN A 23 2.10 -6.08 18.15
N VAL A 24 3.27 -5.87 17.55
CA VAL A 24 4.54 -6.61 17.61
C VAL A 24 4.62 -7.72 18.66
N GLY A 25 4.93 -8.97 18.26
CA GLY A 25 5.50 -9.90 19.24
C GLY A 25 5.68 -11.41 18.97
N ARG A 26 5.17 -12.07 17.92
CA ARG A 26 5.39 -13.54 17.75
C ARG A 26 5.47 -14.02 16.28
N PRO A 27 6.26 -15.07 15.98
CA PRO A 27 6.44 -15.60 14.63
C PRO A 27 5.18 -16.27 14.06
N VAL A 28 4.98 -16.16 12.75
CA VAL A 28 3.73 -16.47 12.01
C VAL A 28 4.01 -17.27 10.72
N GLY A 29 3.20 -18.31 10.44
CA GLY A 29 3.10 -18.97 9.12
C GLY A 29 3.12 -20.52 9.11
N ASN A 30 2.13 -21.17 8.45
CA ASN A 30 2.11 -22.60 8.06
C ASN A 30 1.10 -22.80 6.90
N GLN A 31 1.53 -22.43 5.69
CA GLN A 31 1.17 -23.01 4.39
C GLN A 31 2.50 -23.09 3.62
N ALA A 32 2.62 -24.02 2.68
CA ALA A 32 3.89 -24.35 2.03
C ALA A 32 4.56 -23.12 1.39
N GLY A 33 5.52 -22.54 2.11
CA GLY A 33 6.28 -21.33 1.75
C GLY A 33 5.71 -20.07 2.41
N ASP A 34 6.47 -19.45 3.33
CA ASP A 34 6.20 -18.12 3.88
C ASP A 34 6.23 -17.07 2.76
N MET A 35 5.11 -16.83 2.09
CA MET A 35 4.96 -15.72 1.15
C MET A 35 4.88 -14.41 1.94
N ARG A 36 5.93 -13.60 1.83
CA ARG A 36 6.06 -12.28 2.47
C ARG A 36 5.91 -11.19 1.42
N SER A 37 4.99 -10.25 1.61
CA SER A 37 4.84 -9.09 0.71
C SER A 37 5.98 -8.09 0.88
N ASN A 38 6.24 -7.26 -0.14
CA ASN A 38 7.21 -6.17 -0.02
C ASN A 38 6.75 -5.07 0.95
N THR A 39 5.44 -4.88 1.11
CA THR A 39 4.90 -3.97 2.15
C THR A 39 5.22 -4.49 3.55
N ARG A 40 5.00 -5.78 3.80
CA ARG A 40 5.35 -6.42 5.08
C ARG A 40 6.86 -6.39 5.30
N ARG A 41 7.65 -6.68 4.27
CA ARG A 41 9.11 -6.57 4.31
C ARG A 41 9.56 -5.18 4.72
N PHE A 42 9.01 -4.13 4.09
CA PHE A 42 9.33 -2.74 4.40
C PHE A 42 9.00 -2.40 5.85
N PHE A 43 7.82 -2.81 6.33
CA PHE A 43 7.40 -2.60 7.71
C PHE A 43 8.35 -3.25 8.72
N GLU A 44 8.71 -4.52 8.51
CA GLU A 44 9.53 -5.30 9.43
C GLU A 44 10.99 -4.87 9.43
N GLU A 45 11.56 -4.52 8.27
CA GLU A 45 12.94 -4.03 8.15
C GLU A 45 13.10 -2.56 8.54
N SER A 46 11.99 -1.82 8.71
CA SER A 46 12.05 -0.42 9.14
C SER A 46 12.51 -0.29 10.59
N LYS A 47 13.33 0.74 10.85
CA LYS A 47 13.90 1.00 12.18
C LYS A 47 13.03 1.93 13.03
N TYR A 48 11.76 2.10 12.67
CA TYR A 48 10.80 2.83 13.50
C TYR A 48 10.58 2.09 14.83
N PRO A 49 10.49 2.83 15.96
CA PRO A 49 10.04 2.27 17.23
C PRO A 49 8.64 1.65 17.12
N ASP A 50 8.33 0.66 17.98
CA ASP A 50 7.05 -0.09 17.94
C ASP A 50 5.80 0.79 18.14
N GLY A 51 5.94 1.99 18.71
CA GLY A 51 4.87 2.99 18.82
C GLY A 51 4.81 4.00 17.66
N LYS A 52 5.60 3.81 16.60
CA LYS A 52 5.70 4.72 15.44
C LYS A 52 5.53 3.98 14.10
N LYS A 53 5.32 2.66 14.10
CA LYS A 53 4.99 1.91 12.88
C LYS A 53 3.71 1.12 13.09
N PHE A 54 2.81 1.23 12.12
CA PHE A 54 1.48 0.63 12.14
C PHE A 54 1.29 -0.18 10.86
N TYR A 55 0.91 -1.44 11.01
CA TYR A 55 0.68 -2.34 9.88
C TYR A 55 -0.80 -2.71 9.82
N PHE A 56 -1.36 -2.57 8.62
CA PHE A 56 -2.73 -2.89 8.28
C PHE A 56 -2.70 -3.96 7.21
N ARG A 57 -3.46 -5.02 7.45
CA ARG A 57 -3.76 -6.00 6.42
C ARG A 57 -4.50 -5.34 5.26
N GLY A 58 -4.33 -5.91 4.08
CA GLY A 58 -5.13 -5.56 2.92
C GLY A 58 -6.49 -6.26 2.89
N PRO A 59 -7.27 -6.03 1.83
CA PRO A 59 -8.65 -6.53 1.70
C PRO A 59 -8.74 -8.06 1.61
N ASP A 60 -9.76 -8.63 2.24
CA ASP A 60 -10.01 -10.08 2.25
C ASP A 60 -10.92 -10.55 1.10
N ASP A 61 -11.82 -9.69 0.60
CA ASP A 61 -12.90 -10.08 -0.33
C ASP A 61 -12.51 -10.10 -1.82
N GLY A 62 -11.27 -10.49 -2.13
CA GLY A 62 -10.81 -10.60 -3.51
C GLY A 62 -11.06 -9.30 -4.29
N ILE A 63 -11.67 -9.40 -5.48
CA ILE A 63 -11.89 -8.23 -6.36
C ILE A 63 -12.84 -7.17 -5.82
N GLY A 64 -13.85 -7.60 -5.08
CA GLY A 64 -14.88 -6.69 -4.58
C GLY A 64 -14.36 -5.74 -3.51
N GLY A 65 -13.36 -6.18 -2.74
CA GLY A 65 -12.70 -5.39 -1.70
C GLY A 65 -13.69 -4.74 -0.74
N SER A 66 -14.79 -5.41 -0.38
CA SER A 66 -15.91 -4.86 0.39
C SER A 66 -15.49 -4.30 1.75
N ASP A 67 -14.40 -4.82 2.31
CA ASP A 67 -13.81 -4.41 3.59
C ASP A 67 -12.82 -3.24 3.47
N SER A 68 -12.47 -2.81 2.26
CA SER A 68 -11.46 -1.76 2.05
C SER A 68 -11.88 -0.40 2.57
N THR A 69 -13.18 -0.08 2.55
CA THR A 69 -13.70 1.13 3.21
C THR A 69 -13.47 1.07 4.73
N ASN A 70 -13.54 -0.13 5.34
CA ASN A 70 -13.24 -0.28 6.76
C ASN A 70 -11.73 -0.12 7.00
N ILE A 71 -10.88 -0.72 6.17
CA ILE A 71 -9.42 -0.55 6.26
C ILE A 71 -9.03 0.93 6.12
N TYR A 72 -9.58 1.65 5.13
CA TYR A 72 -9.39 3.10 4.99
C TYR A 72 -9.74 3.85 6.28
N ARG A 73 -10.91 3.57 6.85
CA ARG A 73 -11.38 4.23 8.09
C ARG A 73 -10.50 3.89 9.28
N ASP A 74 -10.05 2.65 9.39
CA ASP A 74 -9.19 2.19 10.48
C ASP A 74 -7.81 2.86 10.41
N VAL A 75 -7.24 2.97 9.20
CA VAL A 75 -5.96 3.68 8.99
C VAL A 75 -6.13 5.17 9.31
N LEU A 76 -7.19 5.81 8.81
CA LEU A 76 -7.47 7.23 9.07
C LEU A 76 -7.67 7.50 10.57
N ALA A 77 -8.45 6.67 11.26
CA ALA A 77 -8.66 6.77 12.69
C ALA A 77 -7.35 6.56 13.49
N CYS A 78 -6.49 5.66 13.03
CA CYS A 78 -5.18 5.47 13.63
C CYS A 78 -4.30 6.71 13.46
N ILE A 79 -4.24 7.29 12.25
CA ILE A 79 -3.52 8.54 11.96
C ILE A 79 -4.01 9.65 12.89
N ASP A 80 -5.32 9.84 12.99
CA ASP A 80 -5.93 10.87 13.84
C ASP A 80 -5.56 10.68 15.31
N ALA A 81 -5.63 9.46 15.83
CA ALA A 81 -5.23 9.16 17.20
C ALA A 81 -3.74 9.46 17.45
N GLN A 82 -2.86 9.20 16.47
CA GLN A 82 -1.44 9.52 16.61
C GLN A 82 -1.16 11.04 16.54
N ILE A 83 -1.95 11.77 15.76
CA ILE A 83 -1.85 13.25 15.69
C ILE A 83 -2.34 13.87 16.99
N GLU A 84 -3.51 13.45 17.49
CA GLU A 84 -4.09 13.94 18.75
C GLU A 84 -3.16 13.67 19.94
N ALA A 85 -2.55 12.49 19.98
CA ALA A 85 -1.55 12.13 20.98
C ALA A 85 -0.21 12.87 20.82
N LYS A 86 -0.05 13.74 19.82
CA LYS A 86 1.21 14.41 19.44
C LYS A 86 2.34 13.41 19.25
N ASN A 87 2.00 12.23 18.76
CA ASN A 87 2.92 11.13 18.50
C ASN A 87 3.31 11.09 17.01
N CYS A 88 2.71 11.92 16.14
CA CYS A 88 3.02 11.92 14.72
C CYS A 88 3.08 13.31 14.09
N ASP A 89 4.29 13.83 13.89
CA ASP A 89 4.50 15.13 13.24
C ASP A 89 4.79 15.02 11.73
N GLU A 90 5.00 13.79 11.24
CA GLU A 90 5.26 13.49 9.83
C GLU A 90 4.76 12.08 9.51
N ILE A 91 4.16 11.91 8.34
CA ILE A 91 3.53 10.66 7.92
C ILE A 91 4.36 10.02 6.80
N VAL A 92 4.63 8.72 6.94
CA VAL A 92 5.18 7.86 5.88
C VAL A 92 4.18 6.76 5.60
N MET A 93 3.85 6.54 4.33
CA MET A 93 2.90 5.50 3.92
C MET A 93 3.51 4.57 2.88
N VAL A 94 3.32 3.27 3.04
CA VAL A 94 3.73 2.26 2.05
C VAL A 94 2.65 1.23 1.84
N GLY A 95 2.40 0.83 0.59
CA GLY A 95 1.39 -0.18 0.32
C GLY A 95 1.58 -0.92 -0.97
N TRP A 96 0.91 -2.06 -1.08
CA TRP A 96 0.94 -2.91 -2.27
C TRP A 96 -0.48 -3.15 -2.75
N SER A 97 -0.69 -3.23 -4.07
CA SER A 97 -1.96 -3.61 -4.67
C SER A 97 -3.10 -2.70 -4.19
N ARG A 98 -4.17 -3.26 -3.64
CA ARG A 98 -5.27 -2.50 -3.04
C ARG A 98 -4.87 -1.68 -1.83
N GLY A 99 -3.87 -2.11 -1.05
CA GLY A 99 -3.33 -1.31 0.04
C GLY A 99 -2.66 -0.03 -0.45
N ALA A 100 -1.98 -0.09 -1.60
CA ALA A 100 -1.46 1.10 -2.27
C ALA A 100 -2.58 2.04 -2.73
N ALA A 101 -3.69 1.49 -3.25
CA ALA A 101 -4.85 2.29 -3.64
C ALA A 101 -5.51 3.01 -2.46
N ILE A 102 -5.66 2.32 -1.32
CA ILE A 102 -6.15 2.92 -0.06
C ILE A 102 -5.23 4.06 0.38
N ILE A 103 -3.91 3.90 0.28
CA ILE A 103 -2.96 4.96 0.61
C ILE A 103 -3.11 6.18 -0.30
N SER A 104 -3.28 5.99 -1.60
CA SER A 104 -3.54 7.11 -2.51
C SER A 104 -4.80 7.87 -2.10
N GLU A 105 -5.90 7.18 -1.78
CA GLU A 105 -7.14 7.81 -1.29
C GLU A 105 -6.91 8.53 0.05
N LEU A 106 -6.13 7.95 0.97
CA LEU A 106 -5.76 8.58 2.23
C LEU A 106 -5.00 9.89 1.99
N THR A 107 -4.06 9.94 1.05
CA THR A 107 -3.31 11.19 0.78
C THR A 107 -4.26 12.33 0.36
N GLN A 108 -5.30 12.02 -0.40
CA GLN A 108 -6.33 12.98 -0.82
C GLN A 108 -7.20 13.42 0.36
N GLY A 109 -7.68 12.47 1.16
CA GLY A 109 -8.49 12.76 2.34
C GLY A 109 -7.74 13.58 3.40
N LEU A 110 -6.45 13.31 3.61
CA LEU A 110 -5.60 14.06 4.54
C LEU A 110 -5.28 15.46 4.00
N ALA A 111 -5.06 15.63 2.69
CA ALA A 111 -4.77 16.94 2.10
C ALA A 111 -5.92 17.95 2.25
N ALA A 112 -7.16 17.46 2.35
CA ALA A 112 -8.34 18.30 2.51
C ALA A 112 -8.57 18.78 3.96
N ARG A 113 -7.76 18.34 4.93
CA ARG A 113 -7.95 18.63 6.36
C ARG A 113 -6.97 19.69 6.85
N GLU A 114 -7.46 20.62 7.66
CA GLU A 114 -6.62 21.61 8.33
C GLU A 114 -5.79 20.98 9.47
N GLY A 115 -4.57 21.49 9.67
CA GLY A 115 -3.71 21.06 10.78
C GLY A 115 -3.05 19.68 10.61
N MET A 116 -3.13 19.09 9.42
CA MET A 116 -2.53 17.77 9.17
C MET A 116 -1.01 17.84 9.07
N PRO A 117 -0.30 16.83 9.61
CA PRO A 117 1.13 16.69 9.40
C PRO A 117 1.48 16.51 7.93
N THR A 118 2.71 16.91 7.57
CA THR A 118 3.26 16.67 6.24
C THR A 118 3.35 15.17 5.95
N ILE A 119 2.93 14.76 4.75
CA ILE A 119 3.18 13.40 4.26
C ILE A 119 4.58 13.39 3.65
N LYS A 120 5.55 12.89 4.41
CA LYS A 120 6.97 12.93 4.07
C LYS A 120 7.31 12.03 2.87
N TYR A 121 6.71 10.84 2.85
CA TYR A 121 6.98 9.83 1.83
C TYR A 121 5.78 8.91 1.59
N VAL A 122 5.52 8.62 0.31
CA VAL A 122 4.57 7.59 -0.13
C VAL A 122 5.29 6.64 -1.08
N GLY A 123 5.30 5.34 -0.73
CA GLY A 123 5.89 4.27 -1.55
C GLY A 123 4.87 3.23 -1.95
N LEU A 124 4.58 3.10 -3.25
CA LEU A 124 3.55 2.18 -3.75
C LEU A 124 4.18 1.04 -4.55
N PHE A 125 3.77 -0.18 -4.25
CA PHE A 125 4.04 -1.37 -5.04
C PHE A 125 2.79 -1.68 -5.86
N ASP A 126 2.86 -1.47 -7.18
CA ASP A 126 1.84 -1.79 -8.18
C ASP A 126 0.39 -1.56 -7.70
N SER A 127 0.02 -0.29 -7.46
CA SER A 127 -1.32 0.11 -7.00
C SER A 127 -2.43 -0.48 -7.86
N VAL A 128 -3.51 -0.91 -7.22
CA VAL A 128 -4.68 -1.51 -7.87
C VAL A 128 -5.95 -0.92 -7.27
N ALA A 129 -6.68 -0.12 -8.05
CA ALA A 129 -8.01 0.34 -7.67
C ALA A 129 -9.00 -0.83 -7.60
N MET A 130 -9.99 -0.72 -6.71
CA MET A 130 -11.06 -1.70 -6.62
C MET A 130 -12.18 -1.40 -7.60
N ILE A 131 -12.81 -2.46 -8.11
CA ILE A 131 -14.14 -2.39 -8.74
C ILE A 131 -15.16 -2.48 -7.60
N THR A 132 -15.58 -1.33 -7.05
CA THR A 132 -16.63 -1.34 -6.03
C THR A 132 -18.01 -1.24 -6.69
N ALA A 133 -19.03 -1.80 -6.03
CA ALA A 133 -20.44 -1.64 -6.46
C ALA A 133 -20.92 -0.17 -6.43
N ARG A 134 -20.15 0.74 -5.81
CA ARG A 134 -20.48 2.18 -5.71
C ARG A 134 -19.94 3.01 -6.87
N SER A 135 -18.94 2.52 -7.61
CA SER A 135 -18.44 3.21 -8.80
C SER A 135 -17.94 2.20 -9.83
N PRO A 136 -18.85 1.64 -10.66
CA PRO A 136 -18.44 0.88 -11.84
C PRO A 136 -17.85 1.77 -12.95
N VAL A 137 -17.72 3.09 -12.73
CA VAL A 137 -17.47 4.08 -13.78
C VAL A 137 -16.18 4.88 -13.57
N ASP A 138 -15.64 4.90 -12.36
CA ASP A 138 -14.39 5.61 -12.09
C ASP A 138 -13.34 4.63 -11.55
N GLU A 139 -12.64 3.98 -12.48
CA GLU A 139 -11.51 3.10 -12.15
C GLU A 139 -10.32 3.87 -11.54
N ARG A 140 -10.38 5.22 -11.46
CA ARG A 140 -9.23 6.08 -11.16
C ARG A 140 -9.18 6.71 -9.78
N TRP A 141 -10.14 6.41 -8.91
CA TRP A 141 -10.27 7.06 -7.60
C TRP A 141 -9.02 6.93 -6.70
N ALA A 142 -8.15 5.95 -6.98
CA ALA A 142 -6.96 5.63 -6.20
C ALA A 142 -5.62 6.04 -6.83
N GLU A 143 -5.62 7.04 -7.72
CA GLU A 143 -4.45 7.38 -8.57
C GLU A 143 -3.99 8.83 -8.52
N ALA A 144 -4.63 9.66 -7.71
CA ALA A 144 -4.13 11.00 -7.46
C ALA A 144 -3.26 11.00 -6.20
N ILE A 145 -2.01 11.44 -6.36
CA ILE A 145 -1.14 11.81 -5.24
C ILE A 145 -1.14 13.33 -5.12
N THR A 146 -1.46 13.82 -3.93
CA THR A 146 -1.63 15.24 -3.66
C THR A 146 -0.30 15.99 -3.48
N PRO A 147 -0.30 17.33 -3.64
CA PRO A 147 0.88 18.16 -3.33
C PRO A 147 1.33 18.16 -1.87
N SER A 148 0.48 17.68 -0.95
CA SER A 148 0.86 17.51 0.46
C SER A 148 1.84 16.35 0.68
N VAL A 149 2.04 15.51 -0.34
CA VAL A 149 3.08 14.48 -0.36
C VAL A 149 4.40 15.10 -0.82
N GLU A 150 5.41 15.08 0.04
CA GLU A 150 6.72 15.63 -0.27
C GLU A 150 7.45 14.77 -1.30
N ASN A 151 7.48 13.46 -1.09
CA ASN A 151 8.19 12.50 -1.94
C ASN A 151 7.33 11.29 -2.26
N PHE A 152 7.34 10.90 -3.52
CA PHE A 152 6.52 9.82 -4.02
C PHE A 152 7.35 8.87 -4.88
N ALA A 153 7.21 7.57 -4.63
CA ALA A 153 7.77 6.52 -5.46
C ALA A 153 6.75 5.43 -5.73
N HIS A 154 6.77 4.89 -6.94
CA HIS A 154 5.84 3.85 -7.37
C HIS A 154 6.55 2.88 -8.30
N VAL A 155 6.39 1.58 -8.05
CA VAL A 155 6.80 0.52 -8.97
C VAL A 155 5.58 -0.05 -9.66
N ILE A 156 5.59 -0.15 -10.99
CA ILE A 156 4.46 -0.63 -11.79
C ILE A 156 4.88 -1.91 -12.53
N ALA A 157 4.06 -2.96 -12.41
CA ALA A 157 4.26 -4.20 -13.13
C ALA A 157 3.94 -4.02 -14.63
N GLY A 158 4.63 -4.75 -15.50
CA GLY A 158 4.34 -4.76 -16.93
C GLY A 158 3.17 -5.67 -17.30
N ASP A 159 3.05 -6.82 -16.61
CA ASP A 159 1.87 -7.68 -16.68
C ASP A 159 0.94 -7.40 -15.50
N ARG A 160 -0.06 -6.57 -15.79
CA ARG A 160 -1.14 -6.17 -14.87
C ARG A 160 -2.46 -6.85 -15.20
N THR A 161 -2.41 -7.95 -15.95
CA THR A 161 -3.60 -8.74 -16.22
C THR A 161 -3.84 -9.71 -15.06
N GLY A 162 -5.05 -9.67 -14.52
CA GLY A 162 -5.54 -10.67 -13.59
C GLY A 162 -6.74 -11.38 -14.17
N GLU A 163 -6.96 -12.62 -13.73
CA GLU A 163 -8.21 -13.34 -13.98
C GLU A 163 -8.84 -13.68 -12.64
N ALA A 164 -10.15 -13.44 -12.52
CA ALA A 164 -10.90 -13.89 -11.37
C ALA A 164 -12.29 -14.31 -11.76
N THR A 165 -12.90 -15.11 -10.89
CA THR A 165 -14.29 -15.51 -11.05
C THR A 165 -15.17 -14.62 -10.19
N VAL A 166 -15.95 -13.74 -10.82
CA VAL A 166 -16.92 -12.87 -10.14
C VAL A 166 -18.31 -13.38 -10.52
N LEU A 167 -19.13 -13.76 -9.52
CA LEU A 167 -20.48 -14.29 -9.73
C LEU A 167 -20.54 -15.48 -10.71
N GLY A 168 -19.56 -16.39 -10.63
CA GLY A 168 -19.46 -17.56 -11.51
C GLY A 168 -18.95 -17.29 -12.92
N ARG A 169 -18.56 -16.05 -13.25
CA ARG A 169 -17.98 -15.68 -14.54
C ARG A 169 -16.49 -15.37 -14.40
N ARG A 170 -15.67 -15.97 -15.26
CA ARG A 170 -14.27 -15.56 -15.43
C ARG A 170 -14.21 -14.18 -16.06
N ILE A 171 -13.63 -13.22 -15.35
CA ILE A 171 -13.37 -11.86 -15.80
C ILE A 171 -11.84 -11.70 -15.85
N ARG A 172 -11.33 -11.36 -17.02
CA ARG A 172 -9.99 -10.81 -17.17
C ARG A 172 -10.07 -9.32 -16.94
N TYR A 173 -9.30 -8.80 -16.01
CA TYR A 173 -9.23 -7.38 -15.71
C TYR A 173 -7.78 -6.92 -15.86
N THR A 174 -7.62 -5.73 -16.42
CA THR A 174 -6.33 -5.05 -16.45
C THR A 174 -6.36 -4.04 -15.31
N PHE A 175 -5.39 -4.10 -14.41
CA PHE A 175 -5.24 -3.02 -13.43
C PHE A 175 -4.75 -1.77 -14.18
N VAL A 176 -5.64 -0.78 -14.33
CA VAL A 176 -5.37 0.48 -15.04
C VAL A 176 -5.55 1.61 -14.04
N PRO A 177 -4.76 2.69 -14.17
CA PRO A 177 -3.69 3.02 -15.09
C PRO A 177 -2.29 2.90 -14.50
N ALA A 178 -1.33 2.96 -15.42
CA ALA A 178 0.10 2.77 -15.20
C ALA A 178 0.78 3.97 -14.55
N ASP A 179 0.21 5.17 -14.65
CA ASP A 179 0.83 6.40 -14.17
C ASP A 179 -0.15 7.15 -13.26
N PRO A 180 0.12 7.24 -11.95
CA PRO A 180 -0.67 8.12 -11.10
C PRO A 180 -0.46 9.56 -11.54
N THR A 181 -1.53 10.36 -11.56
CA THR A 181 -1.38 11.82 -11.60
C THR A 181 -0.77 12.26 -10.27
N SER A 182 0.55 12.40 -10.25
CA SER A 182 1.28 12.83 -9.07
C SER A 182 1.53 14.32 -9.12
N ASN A 183 0.94 15.05 -8.17
CA ASN A 183 1.26 16.45 -7.90
C ASN A 183 2.17 16.59 -6.68
N ALA A 184 2.86 15.52 -6.26
CA ALA A 184 3.83 15.55 -5.16
C ALA A 184 4.84 16.69 -5.32
N LYS A 185 5.32 17.22 -4.19
CA LYS A 185 6.21 18.39 -4.16
C LYS A 185 7.51 18.17 -4.93
N ASN A 186 8.10 16.99 -4.80
CA ASN A 186 9.27 16.58 -5.55
C ASN A 186 8.88 15.67 -6.73
N PRO A 187 9.66 15.65 -7.82
CA PRO A 187 9.39 14.80 -8.97
C PRO A 187 9.19 13.33 -8.57
N PRO A 188 8.14 12.66 -9.09
CA PRO A 188 7.83 11.31 -8.70
C PRO A 188 8.89 10.31 -9.22
N ALA A 189 9.28 9.36 -8.38
CA ALA A 189 10.22 8.31 -8.73
C ALA A 189 9.48 7.04 -9.18
N ILE A 190 9.10 7.02 -10.46
CA ILE A 190 8.31 5.94 -11.07
C ILE A 190 9.24 4.91 -11.74
N LEU A 191 9.06 3.63 -11.44
CA LEU A 191 9.79 2.51 -12.05
C LEU A 191 8.82 1.54 -12.71
N HIS A 192 8.94 1.34 -14.02
CA HIS A 192 8.18 0.33 -14.74
C HIS A 192 9.02 -0.94 -14.91
N LEU A 193 8.49 -2.09 -14.50
CA LEU A 193 9.11 -3.40 -14.66
C LEU A 193 8.34 -4.21 -15.71
N ALA A 194 8.68 -4.01 -16.98
CA ALA A 194 7.92 -4.54 -18.14
C ALA A 194 7.68 -6.06 -18.13
N GLN A 195 8.54 -6.84 -17.47
CA GLN A 195 8.44 -8.30 -17.39
C GLN A 195 7.94 -8.80 -16.03
N ALA A 196 7.66 -7.89 -15.09
CA ALA A 196 7.15 -8.26 -13.77
C ALA A 196 5.64 -8.49 -13.81
N THR A 197 5.20 -9.46 -13.02
CA THR A 197 3.77 -9.65 -12.68
C THR A 197 3.42 -8.80 -11.46
N HIS A 198 2.13 -8.58 -11.24
CA HIS A 198 1.60 -7.93 -10.03
C HIS A 198 2.17 -8.51 -8.71
N GLY A 199 2.16 -9.85 -8.60
CA GLY A 199 2.74 -10.56 -7.46
C GLY A 199 4.27 -10.43 -7.38
N GLY A 200 4.95 -10.40 -8.53
CA GLY A 200 6.39 -10.18 -8.62
C GLY A 200 6.84 -8.76 -8.26
N VAL A 201 5.94 -7.78 -8.14
CA VAL A 201 6.31 -6.43 -7.66
C VAL A 201 6.13 -6.28 -6.15
N GLY A 202 5.12 -6.90 -5.56
CA GLY A 202 4.88 -6.74 -4.12
C GLY A 202 4.26 -7.89 -3.36
N GLY A 203 3.78 -8.95 -4.01
CA GLY A 203 3.14 -10.08 -3.34
C GLY A 203 4.12 -11.16 -2.86
N ASP A 204 5.20 -11.40 -3.60
CA ASP A 204 6.24 -12.36 -3.25
C ASP A 204 7.62 -11.70 -3.21
N ALA A 205 8.06 -11.33 -2.01
CA ALA A 205 9.35 -10.68 -1.75
C ALA A 205 10.58 -11.54 -2.10
N SER A 206 10.40 -12.83 -2.40
CA SER A 206 11.51 -13.71 -2.76
C SER A 206 11.92 -13.60 -4.24
N SER A 207 11.00 -13.14 -5.11
CA SER A 207 11.22 -13.01 -6.55
C SER A 207 12.26 -11.91 -6.89
N GLU A 208 12.93 -12.04 -8.04
CA GLU A 208 13.92 -11.06 -8.51
C GLU A 208 13.30 -9.67 -8.72
N HIS A 209 12.15 -9.62 -9.40
CA HIS A 209 11.41 -8.37 -9.59
C HIS A 209 10.99 -7.74 -8.25
N ALA A 210 10.68 -8.54 -7.23
CA ALA A 210 10.27 -7.99 -5.94
C ALA A 210 11.47 -7.40 -5.20
N LYS A 211 12.67 -7.98 -5.33
CA LYS A 211 13.89 -7.39 -4.79
C LYS A 211 14.19 -6.04 -5.44
N ILE A 212 14.13 -5.97 -6.77
CA ILE A 212 14.31 -4.71 -7.52
C ILE A 212 13.28 -3.66 -7.09
N SER A 213 12.01 -4.08 -6.97
CA SER A 213 10.92 -3.21 -6.53
C SER A 213 11.15 -2.67 -5.13
N TYR A 214 11.54 -3.55 -4.20
CA TYR A 214 11.84 -3.22 -2.83
C TYR A 214 13.01 -2.24 -2.71
N ASP A 215 14.12 -2.54 -3.40
CA ASP A 215 15.32 -1.70 -3.37
C ASP A 215 15.02 -0.31 -3.94
N HIS A 216 14.22 -0.21 -5.00
CA HIS A 216 13.77 1.08 -5.52
C HIS A 216 13.02 1.88 -4.45
N ILE A 217 11.93 1.34 -3.89
CA ILE A 217 11.13 2.02 -2.87
C ILE A 217 11.97 2.35 -1.63
N ARG A 218 12.85 1.43 -1.19
CA ARG A 218 13.70 1.64 -0.02
C ARG A 218 14.74 2.74 -0.26
N ASN A 219 15.33 2.79 -1.44
CA ASN A 219 16.31 3.81 -1.84
C ASN A 219 15.67 5.20 -1.99
N GLN A 220 14.42 5.30 -2.43
CA GLN A 220 13.73 6.59 -2.44
C GLN A 220 13.33 7.03 -1.03
N ALA A 221 12.86 6.10 -0.21
CA ALA A 221 12.53 6.36 1.20
C ALA A 221 13.76 6.87 1.99
N SER A 222 14.93 6.26 1.79
CA SER A 222 16.15 6.62 2.54
C SER A 222 16.66 8.03 2.21
N LYS A 223 16.47 8.51 0.97
CA LYS A 223 16.84 9.88 0.56
C LYS A 223 16.15 10.96 1.37
N VAL A 224 15.02 10.65 1.99
CA VAL A 224 14.17 11.61 2.71
C VAL A 224 14.13 11.31 4.21
N GLY A 225 15.06 10.49 4.68
CA GLY A 225 15.27 10.20 6.10
C GLY A 225 14.40 9.08 6.67
N VAL A 226 13.70 8.30 5.85
CA VAL A 226 12.91 7.16 6.32
C VAL A 226 13.86 6.02 6.76
N PRO A 227 13.90 5.67 8.06
CA PRO A 227 14.91 4.81 8.65
C PRO A 227 14.67 3.31 8.46
#